data_AF-A0A3C1YE39-F1
#
_entry.id   AF-A0A3C1YE39-F1
#
_cell.length_a   1.000
_cell.length_b   1.000
_cell.length_c   1.000
_cell.angle_alpha   90.00
_cell.angle_beta   90.00
_cell.angle_gamma   90.00
#
_symmetry.space_group_name_H-M   'P 1'
#
loop_
_entity.id
_entity.type
_entity.pdbx_description
1 polymer ?
#
loop_
_entity_poly.entity_id
_entity_poly.type
_entity_poly.pdbx_seq_one_letter_code
_entity_poly.pdbx_strand_id
1 'polypeptide(L)'
;MLAHLKKFRKYVLPALAAALLLWGASAVCRVDPGDFFRGIPRGVVLFGHMFPPRWEDFPGLIGPALETVQIAFVGTVLGVALALLIGLLAADNLSPHRAVRELARGALTAERALPDLIIILFFVAIVGLGAFPGVMA
;
A
#
# COMPACT_ATOMS: atom_id res chain seq x y z
N MET A 1 -2.59 -44.14 -26.93
CA MET A 1 -2.50 -42.71 -27.33
C MET A 1 -3.17 -41.72 -26.36
N LEU A 2 -3.78 -42.14 -25.24
CA LEU A 2 -4.46 -41.22 -24.30
C LEU A 2 -3.66 -40.89 -23.02
N ALA A 3 -2.54 -41.59 -22.77
CA ALA A 3 -1.71 -41.38 -21.58
C ALA A 3 -0.80 -40.13 -21.65
N HIS A 4 -0.43 -39.70 -22.86
CA HIS A 4 0.49 -38.57 -23.07
C HIS A 4 -0.16 -37.20 -22.76
N LEU A 5 -1.48 -37.10 -22.91
CA LEU A 5 -2.25 -35.87 -22.67
C LEU A 5 -2.41 -35.53 -21.18
N LYS A 6 -2.44 -36.54 -20.28
CA LYS A 6 -2.54 -36.30 -18.82
C LYS A 6 -1.31 -35.62 -18.23
N LYS A 7 -0.12 -35.89 -18.79
CA LYS A 7 1.14 -35.28 -18.36
C LYS A 7 1.24 -33.81 -18.79
N PHE A 8 0.75 -33.49 -20.00
CA PHE A 8 0.70 -32.12 -20.51
C PHE A 8 -0.34 -31.24 -19.80
N ARG A 9 -1.48 -31.81 -19.39
CA ARG A 9 -2.54 -31.08 -18.67
C ARG A 9 -2.05 -30.38 -17.39
N LYS A 10 -1.04 -30.94 -16.71
CA LYS A 10 -0.47 -30.36 -15.47
C LYS A 10 0.28 -29.05 -15.69
N TYR A 11 0.80 -28.82 -16.90
CA TYR A 11 1.56 -27.60 -17.25
C TYR A 11 0.74 -26.65 -18.14
N VAL A 12 -0.11 -27.20 -19.02
CA VAL A 12 -0.94 -26.39 -19.92
C VAL A 12 -2.03 -25.63 -19.16
N LEU A 13 -2.68 -26.25 -18.17
CA LEU A 13 -3.74 -25.60 -17.39
C LEU A 13 -3.24 -24.38 -16.58
N PRO A 14 -2.14 -24.45 -15.81
CA PRO A 14 -1.62 -23.28 -15.12
C PRO A 14 -1.03 -22.24 -16.08
N ALA A 15 -0.41 -22.64 -17.19
CA ALA A 15 0.09 -21.70 -18.20
C ALA A 15 -1.05 -20.91 -18.86
N LEU A 16 -2.16 -21.57 -19.17
CA LEU A 16 -3.34 -20.93 -19.75
C LEU A 16 -4.01 -20.01 -18.74
N ALA A 17 -4.13 -20.44 -17.47
CA ALA A 17 -4.63 -19.58 -16.39
C ALA A 17 -3.73 -18.36 -16.17
N ALA A 18 -2.42 -18.53 -16.16
CA ALA A 18 -1.46 -17.43 -16.06
C ALA A 18 -1.56 -16.47 -17.25
N ALA A 19 -1.66 -16.98 -18.49
CA ALA A 19 -1.85 -16.16 -19.68
C ALA A 19 -3.16 -15.37 -19.63
N LEU A 20 -4.25 -16.00 -19.17
CA LEU A 20 -5.55 -15.35 -19.05
C LEU A 20 -5.57 -14.31 -17.93
N LEU A 21 -4.86 -14.55 -16.83
CA LEU A 21 -4.66 -13.58 -15.74
C LEU A 21 -3.78 -12.41 -16.19
N LEU A 22 -2.70 -12.66 -16.94
CA LEU A 22 -1.82 -11.60 -17.47
C LEU A 22 -2.54 -10.76 -18.53
N TRP A 23 -3.36 -11.39 -19.37
CA TRP A 23 -4.18 -10.67 -20.34
C TRP A 23 -5.29 -9.86 -19.65
N GLY A 24 -5.99 -10.45 -18.67
CA GLY A 24 -6.99 -9.75 -17.87
C GLY A 24 -6.38 -8.58 -17.08
N ALA A 25 -5.22 -8.78 -16.45
CA ALA A 25 -4.50 -7.74 -15.75
C ALA A 25 -4.04 -6.63 -16.69
N SER A 26 -3.49 -6.95 -17.87
CA SER A 26 -3.09 -5.93 -18.84
C SER A 26 -4.28 -5.14 -19.40
N ALA A 27 -5.44 -5.78 -19.60
CA ALA A 27 -6.66 -5.11 -20.04
C ALA A 27 -7.26 -4.16 -18.98
N VAL A 28 -7.26 -4.58 -17.70
CA VAL A 28 -7.75 -3.75 -16.59
C VAL A 28 -6.79 -2.61 -16.27
N CYS A 29 -5.49 -2.90 -16.24
CA CYS A 29 -4.46 -1.92 -15.91
C CYS A 29 -4.02 -1.07 -17.12
N ARG A 30 -4.58 -1.29 -18.33
CA ARG A 30 -4.21 -0.63 -19.59
C ARG A 30 -2.69 -0.55 -19.78
N VAL A 31 -2.03 -1.69 -19.57
CA VAL A 31 -0.57 -1.75 -19.62
C VAL A 31 -0.13 -1.91 -21.06
N ASP A 32 0.26 -0.81 -21.68
CA ASP A 32 0.86 -0.78 -23.01
C ASP A 32 2.41 -0.84 -22.89
N PRO A 33 3.07 -1.92 -23.36
CA PRO A 33 4.54 -2.01 -23.31
C PRO A 33 5.25 -0.87 -24.04
N GLY A 34 4.58 -0.24 -25.01
CA GLY A 34 5.09 0.92 -25.73
C GLY A 34 5.14 2.20 -24.90
N ASP A 35 4.31 2.33 -23.86
CA ASP A 35 4.28 3.53 -23.03
C ASP A 35 5.51 3.66 -22.13
N PHE A 36 6.13 2.53 -21.78
CA PHE A 36 7.42 2.53 -21.10
C PHE A 36 8.49 3.24 -21.94
N PHE A 37 8.64 2.85 -23.21
CA PHE A 37 9.61 3.46 -24.12
C PHE A 37 9.29 4.93 -24.44
N ARG A 38 8.00 5.26 -24.56
CA ARG A 38 7.53 6.65 -24.73
C ARG A 38 7.74 7.52 -23.47
N GLY A 39 7.78 6.91 -22.30
CA GLY A 39 8.00 7.58 -21.01
C GLY A 39 9.46 7.90 -20.71
N ILE A 40 10.42 7.14 -21.28
CA ILE A 40 11.87 7.33 -21.03
C ILE A 40 12.32 8.78 -21.25
N PRO A 41 12.00 9.46 -22.36
CA PRO A 41 12.41 10.85 -22.57
C PRO A 41 11.86 11.80 -21.49
N ARG A 42 10.62 11.58 -21.02
CA ARG A 42 10.02 12.40 -19.96
C ARG A 42 10.74 12.19 -18.63
N GLY A 43 11.13 10.96 -18.32
CA GLY A 43 11.94 10.64 -17.16
C GLY A 43 13.28 11.37 -17.18
N VAL A 44 13.99 11.31 -18.31
CA VAL A 44 15.29 12.00 -18.47
C VAL A 44 15.14 13.52 -18.30
N VAL A 45 14.09 14.13 -18.84
CA VAL A 45 13.81 15.57 -18.63
C VAL A 45 13.54 15.88 -17.17
N LEU A 46 12.76 15.05 -16.47
CA LEU A 46 12.50 15.21 -15.04
C LEU A 46 13.79 15.15 -14.21
N PHE A 47 14.67 14.19 -14.50
CA PHE A 47 15.99 14.11 -13.86
C PHE A 47 16.85 15.33 -14.18
N GLY A 48 16.76 15.88 -15.39
CA GLY A 48 17.42 17.13 -15.77
C GLY A 48 16.98 18.32 -14.90
N HIS A 49 15.70 18.40 -14.54
CA HIS A 49 15.18 19.45 -13.65
C HIS A 49 15.69 19.36 -12.21
N MET A 50 16.26 18.23 -11.79
CA MET A 50 16.83 18.06 -10.45
C MET A 50 18.26 18.61 -10.33
N PHE A 51 18.93 18.96 -11.44
CA PHE A 51 20.30 19.46 -11.46
C PHE A 51 20.41 20.84 -12.13
N PRO A 52 21.12 21.82 -11.52
CA PRO A 52 21.83 21.74 -10.24
C PRO A 52 20.89 21.92 -9.03
N PRO A 53 21.04 21.11 -7.97
CA PRO A 53 20.23 21.27 -6.75
C PRO A 53 20.55 22.60 -6.04
N ARG A 54 19.52 23.27 -5.53
CA ARG A 54 19.63 24.53 -4.78
C ARG A 54 20.03 24.25 -3.32
N TRP A 55 21.33 24.10 -3.08
CA TRP A 55 21.88 23.83 -1.73
C TRP A 55 21.60 24.93 -0.70
N GLU A 56 21.34 26.16 -1.17
CA GLU A 56 20.98 27.30 -0.33
C GLU A 56 19.66 27.08 0.43
N ASP A 57 18.72 26.34 -0.16
CA ASP A 57 17.40 26.06 0.43
C ASP A 57 17.44 24.87 1.41
N PHE A 58 18.55 24.13 1.48
CA PHE A 58 18.69 22.91 2.27
C PHE A 58 18.37 23.09 3.77
N PRO A 59 18.82 24.16 4.46
CA PRO A 59 18.47 24.37 5.86
C PRO A 59 16.95 24.49 6.10
N GLY A 60 16.22 25.02 5.11
CA GLY A 60 14.75 25.13 5.16
C GLY A 60 14.03 23.78 5.04
N LEU A 61 14.70 22.75 4.52
CA LEU A 61 14.14 21.40 4.36
C LEU A 61 14.27 20.54 5.61
N ILE A 62 15.18 20.88 6.53
CA ILE A 62 15.43 20.10 7.75
C ILE A 62 14.18 20.05 8.64
N GLY A 63 13.49 21.18 8.80
CA GLY A 63 12.25 21.26 9.59
C GLY A 63 11.17 20.30 9.06
N PRO A 64 10.75 20.43 7.80
CA PRO A 64 9.79 19.51 7.18
C PRO A 64 10.26 18.05 7.17
N ALA A 65 11.55 17.79 6.96
CA ALA A 65 12.08 16.43 7.02
C ALA A 65 11.91 15.82 8.42
N LEU A 66 12.22 16.58 9.47
CA LEU A 66 11.99 16.13 10.85
C LEU A 66 10.51 15.95 11.16
N GLU A 67 9.64 16.79 10.61
CA GLU A 67 8.18 16.64 10.73
C GLU A 67 7.71 15.29 10.18
N THR A 68 8.24 14.83 9.04
CA THR A 68 7.91 13.47 8.51
C THR A 68 8.32 12.35 9.47
N VAL A 69 9.46 12.48 10.14
CA VAL A 69 9.94 11.51 11.13
C VAL A 69 9.05 11.52 12.36
N GLN A 70 8.65 12.70 12.82
CA GLN A 70 7.73 12.86 13.95
C GLN A 70 6.36 12.26 13.63
N ILE A 71 5.81 12.50 12.43
CA ILE A 71 4.56 11.91 11.99
C ILE A 71 4.64 10.38 12.03
N ALA A 72 5.67 9.80 11.40
CA ALA A 72 5.86 8.36 11.37
C ALA A 72 6.02 7.77 12.78
N PHE A 73 6.77 8.44 13.65
CA PHE A 73 6.98 8.00 15.03
C PHE A 73 5.69 8.00 15.84
N VAL A 74 4.95 9.12 15.84
CA VAL A 74 3.70 9.24 16.60
C VAL A 74 2.63 8.29 16.05
N GLY A 75 2.50 8.20 14.73
CA GLY A 75 1.59 7.25 14.08
C GLY A 75 1.90 5.80 14.45
N THR A 76 3.18 5.42 14.46
CA THR A 76 3.60 4.06 14.88
C THR A 76 3.30 3.80 16.35
N VAL A 77 3.58 4.76 17.24
CA VAL A 77 3.31 4.59 18.68
C VAL A 77 1.81 4.41 18.95
N LEU A 78 0.96 5.25 18.33
CA LEU A 78 -0.49 5.16 18.47
C LEU A 78 -1.03 3.87 17.84
N GLY A 79 -0.57 3.54 16.63
CA GLY A 79 -0.94 2.32 15.91
C GLY A 79 -0.58 1.07 16.69
N VAL A 80 0.65 0.97 17.23
CA VAL A 80 1.09 -0.16 18.05
C VAL A 80 0.26 -0.25 19.34
N ALA A 81 -0.02 0.87 20.01
CA ALA A 81 -0.82 0.85 21.22
C ALA A 81 -2.24 0.31 20.96
N LEU A 82 -2.91 0.79 19.91
CA LEU A 82 -4.25 0.33 19.52
C LEU A 82 -4.24 -1.12 19.01
N ALA A 83 -3.28 -1.47 18.15
CA ALA A 83 -3.14 -2.81 17.61
C ALA A 83 -2.82 -3.83 18.70
N LEU A 84 -2.06 -3.46 19.74
CA LEU A 84 -1.80 -4.33 20.88
C LEU A 84 -3.08 -4.62 21.66
N LEU A 85 -3.90 -3.60 21.95
CA LEU A 85 -5.17 -3.76 22.66
C LEU A 85 -6.15 -4.64 21.86
N ILE A 86 -6.32 -4.37 20.57
CA ILE A 86 -7.23 -5.13 19.70
C ILE A 86 -6.67 -6.54 19.44
N GLY A 87 -5.35 -6.67 19.26
CA GLY A 87 -4.67 -7.94 19.06
C GLY A 87 -4.83 -8.89 20.25
N LEU A 88 -4.82 -8.34 21.47
CA LEU A 88 -5.09 -9.10 22.68
C LEU A 88 -6.53 -9.67 22.71
N LEU A 89 -7.51 -8.91 22.22
CA LEU A 89 -8.91 -9.35 22.08
C LEU A 89 -9.10 -10.36 20.93
N ALA A 90 -8.23 -10.32 19.92
CA ALA A 90 -8.24 -11.23 18.78
C ALA A 90 -7.57 -12.59 19.07
N ALA A 91 -6.87 -12.71 20.20
CA ALA A 91 -6.13 -13.90 20.61
C ALA A 91 -7.07 -15.03 21.07
N ASP A 92 -6.86 -16.24 20.54
CA ASP A 92 -7.73 -17.40 20.80
C ASP A 92 -7.73 -17.86 22.26
N ASN A 93 -6.66 -17.57 23.01
CA ASN A 93 -6.46 -17.97 24.40
C ASN A 93 -6.94 -16.91 25.42
N LEU A 94 -7.12 -15.65 25.01
CA LEU A 94 -7.47 -14.56 25.93
C LEU A 94 -8.89 -14.01 25.69
N SER A 95 -9.46 -14.23 24.50
CA SER A 95 -10.78 -13.69 24.17
C SER A 95 -11.89 -14.32 25.02
N PRO A 96 -12.74 -13.53 25.71
CA PRO A 96 -13.80 -14.07 26.58
C PRO A 96 -14.96 -14.70 25.80
N HIS A 97 -15.19 -14.28 24.55
CA HIS A 97 -16.28 -14.78 23.72
C HIS A 97 -15.89 -14.80 22.23
N ARG A 98 -16.30 -15.85 21.50
CA ARG A 98 -15.99 -16.03 20.07
C ARG A 98 -16.38 -14.82 19.21
N ALA A 99 -17.52 -14.21 19.51
CA ALA A 99 -17.97 -13.01 18.77
C ALA A 99 -17.01 -11.82 18.92
N VAL A 100 -16.48 -11.56 20.12
CA VAL A 100 -15.52 -10.46 20.36
C VAL A 100 -14.23 -10.70 19.57
N ARG A 101 -13.78 -11.95 19.53
CA ARG A 101 -12.61 -12.36 18.75
C ARG A 101 -12.79 -12.13 17.25
N GLU A 102 -13.90 -12.61 16.69
CA GLU A 102 -14.17 -12.44 15.25
C GLU A 102 -14.36 -10.96 14.89
N LEU A 103 -14.95 -10.14 15.77
CA LEU A 103 -15.05 -8.69 15.57
C LEU A 103 -13.67 -8.02 15.62
N ALA A 104 -12.81 -8.37 16.57
CA ALA A 104 -11.45 -7.84 16.66
C ALA A 104 -10.61 -8.22 15.42
N ARG A 105 -10.71 -9.48 14.96
CA ARG A 105 -10.09 -9.93 13.71
C ARG A 105 -10.68 -9.22 12.49
N GLY A 106 -11.99 -9.00 12.49
CA GLY A 106 -12.69 -8.23 11.46
C GLY A 106 -12.15 -6.80 11.36
N ALA A 107 -11.98 -6.12 12.50
CA ALA A 107 -11.42 -4.77 12.55
C ALA A 107 -9.98 -4.73 12.01
N LEU A 108 -9.11 -5.64 12.47
CA LEU A 108 -7.72 -5.75 11.97
C LEU A 108 -7.65 -6.08 10.47
N THR A 109 -8.62 -6.84 9.96
CA THR A 109 -8.68 -7.16 8.53
C THR A 109 -9.24 -5.99 7.72
N ALA A 110 -10.18 -5.22 8.28
CA ALA A 110 -10.79 -4.06 7.64
C ALA A 110 -9.80 -2.91 7.47
N GLU A 111 -8.95 -2.64 8.47
CA GLU A 111 -7.84 -1.69 8.37
C GLU A 111 -7.00 -1.95 7.12
N ARG A 112 -6.62 -3.22 6.89
CA ARG A 112 -5.81 -3.62 5.74
C ARG A 112 -6.51 -3.52 4.39
N ALA A 113 -7.84 -3.39 4.38
CA ALA A 113 -8.64 -3.29 3.17
C ALA A 113 -8.93 -1.83 2.77
N LEU A 114 -8.86 -0.90 3.72
CA LEU A 114 -9.06 0.51 3.46
C LEU A 114 -7.78 1.11 2.85
N PRO A 115 -7.85 1.78 1.69
CA PRO A 115 -6.72 2.53 1.20
C PRO A 115 -6.42 3.72 2.12
N ASP A 116 -5.18 3.82 2.61
CA ASP A 116 -4.71 4.93 3.48
C ASP A 116 -5.01 6.31 2.87
N LEU A 117 -5.00 6.39 1.54
CA LEU A 117 -5.30 7.60 0.77
C LEU A 117 -6.74 8.12 0.98
N ILE A 118 -7.68 7.24 1.30
CA ILE A 118 -9.06 7.64 1.64
C ILE A 118 -9.11 8.21 3.06
N ILE A 119 -8.42 7.57 4.01
CA ILE A 119 -8.40 7.98 5.41
C ILE A 119 -7.71 9.35 5.54
N ILE A 120 -6.55 9.53 4.90
CA ILE A 120 -5.85 10.82 4.90
C ILE A 120 -6.72 11.92 4.30
N LEU A 121 -7.40 11.67 3.17
CA LEU A 121 -8.25 12.68 2.54
C LEU A 121 -9.47 13.04 3.39
N PHE A 122 -10.05 12.05 4.10
CA PHE A 122 -11.12 12.28 5.07
C PHE A 122 -10.66 13.22 6.20
N PHE A 123 -9.50 12.97 6.79
CA PHE A 123 -8.96 13.85 7.84
C PHE A 123 -8.56 15.22 7.32
N VAL A 124 -8.00 15.30 6.10
CA VAL A 124 -7.70 16.58 5.44
C VAL A 124 -8.99 17.40 5.21
N ALA A 125 -10.10 16.77 4.87
CA ALA A 125 -11.38 17.47 4.67
C ALA A 125 -11.95 18.04 5.98
N ILE A 126 -11.71 17.39 7.12
CA ILE A 126 -12.22 17.82 8.44
C ILE A 126 -11.31 18.85 9.10
N VAL A 127 -10.00 18.59 9.11
CA VAL A 127 -9.02 19.35 9.90
C VAL A 127 -8.16 20.29 9.04
N GLY A 128 -8.13 20.07 7.73
CA GLY A 128 -7.25 20.77 6.80
C GLY A 128 -5.93 20.04 6.55
N LEU A 129 -5.06 20.67 5.76
CA LEU A 129 -3.72 20.17 5.45
C LEU A 129 -2.76 20.38 6.64
N GLY A 130 -1.98 19.35 6.98
CA GLY A 130 -0.95 19.42 8.02
C GLY A 130 -0.46 18.03 8.43
N ALA A 131 0.33 17.96 9.51
CA ALA A 131 0.84 16.70 10.06
C ALA A 131 -0.27 15.79 10.63
N PHE A 132 -1.32 16.36 11.20
CA PHE A 132 -2.35 15.59 11.93
C PHE A 132 -3.05 14.52 11.08
N PRO A 133 -3.55 14.81 9.86
CA PRO A 133 -4.07 13.77 8.97
C PRO A 133 -3.08 12.65 8.66
N GLY A 134 -1.79 12.97 8.56
CA GLY A 134 -0.73 11.99 8.30
C GLY A 134 -0.42 11.09 9.49
N VAL A 135 -0.67 11.56 10.72
CA VAL A 135 -0.54 10.74 11.95
C VAL A 135 -1.70 9.77 12.13
N MET A 136 -2.89 10.13 11.61
CA MET A 136 -4.15 9.40 11.81
C MET A 136 -4.51 8.44 10.67
N ALA A 137 -3.82 8.56 9.53
CA ALA A 137 -3.96 7.66 8.39
C ALA A 137 -3.28 6.32 8.69
#